data_AF-A0A1S1PRS3-F1
#
_entry.id   AF-A0A1S1PRS3-F1
#
_cell.length_a   1.000
_cell.length_b   1.000
_cell.length_c   1.000
_cell.angle_alpha   90.00
_cell.angle_beta   90.00
_cell.angle_gamma   90.00
#
_symmetry.space_group_name_H-M   'P 1'
#
loop_
_entity.id
_entity.type
_entity.pdbx_description
1 polymer ?
#
loop_
_entity_poly.entity_id
_entity_poly.type
_entity_poly.pdbx_seq_one_letter_code
_entity_poly.pdbx_strand_id
1 'polypeptide(L)'
;MGHPTAPTPDPSPQAGIPAPPGARILTPDEAAHLIVTGDHPAGGKGSLEIDAALITLVRDGRVRVAQFPDGTLAFAVVPDTA
;
A
#
# COMPACT_ATOMS: atom_id res chain seq x y z
N MET A 1 22.03 -32.00 -11.29
CA MET A 1 22.63 -30.65 -11.39
C MET A 1 21.49 -29.66 -11.23
N GLY A 2 21.59 -28.77 -10.24
CA GLY A 2 20.45 -28.05 -9.65
C GLY A 2 19.83 -26.97 -10.53
N HIS A 3 18.53 -26.79 -10.36
CA HIS A 3 17.66 -25.82 -11.00
C HIS A 3 18.02 -24.39 -10.54
N PRO A 4 17.96 -23.36 -11.40
CA PRO A 4 18.20 -21.99 -10.97
C PRO A 4 17.01 -21.53 -10.12
N THR A 5 17.25 -21.36 -8.83
CA THR A 5 16.30 -20.76 -7.89
C THR A 5 16.11 -19.30 -8.28
N ALA A 6 14.88 -18.93 -8.67
CA ALA A 6 14.50 -17.54 -8.88
C ALA A 6 14.82 -16.72 -7.62
N PRO A 7 15.34 -15.49 -7.73
CA PRO A 7 15.50 -14.62 -6.57
C PRO A 7 14.13 -14.30 -6.00
N THR A 8 13.84 -14.82 -4.81
CA THR A 8 12.74 -14.37 -3.95
C THR A 8 12.83 -12.84 -3.84
N PRO A 9 11.77 -12.06 -4.13
CA PRO A 9 11.79 -10.65 -3.86
C PRO A 9 11.96 -10.47 -2.35
N ASP A 10 13.10 -9.92 -1.96
CA ASP A 10 13.38 -9.45 -0.60
C ASP A 10 12.32 -8.39 -0.26
N PRO A 11 11.40 -8.60 0.71
CA PRO A 11 10.60 -7.51 1.22
C PRO A 11 11.53 -6.70 2.10
N SER A 12 12.29 -5.79 1.49
CA SER A 12 13.13 -4.86 2.24
C SER A 12 12.27 -4.24 3.35
N PRO A 13 12.67 -4.36 4.63
CA PRO A 13 11.89 -3.83 5.73
C PRO A 13 11.95 -2.32 5.60
N GLN A 14 10.92 -1.75 4.97
CA GLN A 14 10.73 -0.33 4.82
C GLN A 14 10.54 0.24 6.23
N ALA A 15 11.65 0.57 6.88
CA ALA A 15 11.73 1.04 8.24
C ALA A 15 10.75 2.20 8.47
N GLY A 16 10.07 2.21 9.62
CA GLY A 16 9.67 3.47 10.24
C GLY A 16 8.20 3.66 10.64
N ILE A 17 7.23 2.88 10.17
CA ILE A 17 5.82 3.06 10.60
C ILE A 17 5.23 1.72 11.01
N PRO A 18 4.94 1.50 12.31
CA PRO A 18 4.24 0.30 12.73
C PRO A 18 2.86 0.25 12.09
N ALA A 19 2.51 -0.91 11.53
CA ALA A 19 1.16 -1.16 11.08
C ALA A 19 0.20 -1.06 12.28
N PRO A 20 -1.02 -0.53 12.09
CA PRO A 20 -2.08 -0.66 13.09
C PRO A 20 -2.25 -2.13 13.51
N PRO A 21 -2.60 -2.43 14.77
CA PRO A 21 -2.79 -3.80 15.22
C PRO A 21 -3.85 -4.52 14.36
N GLY A 22 -3.45 -5.63 13.75
CA GLY A 22 -4.29 -6.41 12.84
C GLY A 22 -4.27 -5.94 11.38
N ALA A 23 -3.69 -4.78 11.07
CA ALA A 23 -3.57 -4.30 9.69
C ALA A 23 -2.28 -4.81 9.03
N ARG A 24 -2.37 -5.18 7.76
CA ARG A 24 -1.23 -5.57 6.93
C ARG A 24 -0.79 -4.37 6.10
N ILE A 25 0.49 -4.00 6.18
CA ILE A 25 1.06 -2.99 5.26
C ILE A 25 1.06 -3.56 3.85
N LEU A 26 0.51 -2.80 2.92
CA LEU A 26 0.48 -3.13 1.50
C LEU A 26 1.72 -2.58 0.81
N THR A 27 2.19 -3.31 -0.19
CA THR A 27 3.14 -2.74 -1.16
C THR A 27 2.46 -1.63 -1.98
N PRO A 28 3.22 -0.69 -2.56
CA PRO A 28 2.66 0.36 -3.41
C PRO A 28 1.81 -0.17 -4.56
N ASP A 29 2.17 -1.34 -5.10
CA ASP A 29 1.47 -1.98 -6.21
C ASP A 29 0.14 -2.61 -5.75
N GLU A 30 0.15 -3.34 -4.62
CA GLU A 30 -1.07 -3.87 -3.99
C GLU A 30 -2.03 -2.73 -3.61
N ALA A 31 -1.52 -1.65 -3.03
CA ALA A 31 -2.30 -0.48 -2.67
C ALA A 31 -2.91 0.19 -3.89
N ALA A 32 -2.13 0.43 -4.95
CA ALA A 32 -2.63 1.03 -6.18
C ALA A 32 -3.72 0.17 -6.83
N HIS A 33 -3.55 -1.16 -6.82
CA HIS A 33 -4.54 -2.08 -7.34
C HIS A 33 -5.88 -1.95 -6.59
N LEU A 34 -5.87 -1.98 -5.25
CA LEU A 34 -7.08 -1.88 -4.44
C LEU A 34 -7.76 -0.50 -4.51
N ILE A 35 -6.98 0.56 -4.71
CA ILE A 35 -7.52 1.91 -4.96
C ILE A 35 -8.23 1.94 -6.32
N VAL A 36 -7.57 1.46 -7.39
CA VAL A 36 -8.13 1.46 -8.76
C VAL A 36 -9.39 0.60 -8.87
N THR A 37 -9.40 -0.57 -8.25
CA THR A 37 -10.55 -1.48 -8.31
C THR A 37 -11.71 -1.04 -7.43
N GLY A 38 -11.48 -0.07 -6.54
CA GLY A 38 -12.44 0.30 -5.49
C GLY A 38 -12.74 -0.87 -4.54
N ASP A 39 -11.84 -1.86 -4.46
CA ASP A 39 -11.98 -3.08 -3.65
C ASP A 39 -11.64 -2.80 -2.19
N HIS A 40 -12.35 -1.83 -1.63
CA HIS A 40 -12.31 -1.47 -0.22
C HIS A 40 -13.63 -0.77 0.15
N PRO A 41 -14.09 -0.83 1.41
CA PRO A 41 -15.40 -0.32 1.82
C PRO A 41 -15.59 1.20 1.62
N ALA A 42 -14.51 1.97 1.45
CA ALA A 42 -14.56 3.39 1.07
C ALA A 42 -14.45 3.65 -0.45
N GLY A 43 -14.25 2.60 -1.26
CA GLY A 43 -14.11 2.66 -2.73
C GLY A 43 -15.42 2.95 -3.48
N GLY A 44 -16.53 3.07 -2.76
CA GLY A 44 -17.78 3.54 -3.31
C GLY A 44 -17.76 5.06 -3.46
N LYS A 45 -17.62 5.55 -4.71
CA LYS A 45 -17.78 6.96 -5.11
C LYS A 45 -16.56 7.86 -4.91
N GLY A 46 -15.34 7.32 -5.01
CA GLY A 46 -14.13 8.12 -5.18
C GLY A 46 -14.13 8.81 -6.56
N SER A 47 -13.69 10.07 -6.63
CA SER A 47 -13.37 10.70 -7.91
C SER A 47 -12.07 10.09 -8.44
N LEU A 48 -12.03 9.68 -9.71
CA LEU A 48 -10.84 9.13 -10.37
C LEU A 48 -9.58 10.01 -10.18
N GLU A 49 -9.78 11.32 -10.05
CA GLU A 49 -8.72 12.29 -9.77
C GLU A 49 -8.09 12.12 -8.37
N ILE A 50 -8.91 11.80 -7.37
CA ILE A 50 -8.48 11.53 -5.99
C ILE A 50 -7.70 10.21 -5.94
N ASP A 51 -8.19 9.18 -6.64
CA ASP A 51 -7.52 7.89 -6.75
C ASP A 51 -6.14 8.02 -7.42
N ALA A 52 -6.06 8.76 -8.52
CA ALA A 52 -4.80 9.04 -9.22
C ALA A 52 -3.80 9.81 -8.33
N ALA A 53 -4.28 10.80 -7.56
CA ALA A 53 -3.45 11.54 -6.62
C ALA A 53 -2.93 10.64 -5.48
N LEU A 54 -3.78 9.78 -4.92
CA LEU A 54 -3.42 8.81 -3.88
C LEU A 54 -2.38 7.80 -4.39
N ILE A 55 -2.58 7.23 -5.58
CA ILE A 55 -1.62 6.30 -6.18
C ILE A 55 -0.26 6.97 -6.37
N THR A 56 -0.25 8.23 -6.80
CA THR A 56 0.99 9.01 -6.95
C THR A 56 1.71 9.18 -5.62
N LEU A 57 0.98 9.55 -4.56
CA LEU A 57 1.55 9.72 -3.21
C LEU A 57 2.08 8.41 -2.62
N VAL A 58 1.40 7.29 -2.91
CA VAL A 58 1.83 5.94 -2.48
C VAL A 58 3.09 5.51 -3.22
N ARG A 59 3.16 5.76 -4.53
CA ARG A 59 4.35 5.46 -5.35
C ARG A 59 5.56 6.32 -4.98
N ASP A 60 5.34 7.57 -4.60
CA ASP A 60 6.39 8.48 -4.12
C ASP A 60 6.86 8.14 -2.69
N GLY A 61 6.23 7.15 -2.04
CA GLY A 61 6.55 6.77 -0.67
C GLY A 61 6.09 7.78 0.39
N ARG A 62 5.35 8.83 -0.01
CA ARG A 62 4.78 9.84 0.89
C ARG A 62 3.58 9.34 1.67
N VAL A 63 2.89 8.34 1.14
CA VAL A 63 1.74 7.70 1.80
C VAL A 63 1.97 6.19 1.86
N ARG A 64 1.75 5.59 3.02
CA ARG A 64 1.64 4.14 3.17
C ARG A 64 0.19 3.73 3.32
N VAL A 65 -0.13 2.56 2.80
CA VAL A 65 -1.46 1.98 2.88
C VAL A 65 -1.39 0.69 3.68
N ALA A 66 -2.34 0.50 4.59
CA ALA A 66 -2.51 -0.72 5.34
C ALA A 66 -3.94 -1.24 5.15
N GLN A 67 -4.11 -2.55 5.02
CA GLN A 67 -5.41 -3.20 4.93
C GLN A 67 -5.75 -3.90 6.25
N PHE A 68 -6.91 -3.60 6.80
CA PHE A 68 -7.50 -4.29 7.96
C PHE A 68 -8.14 -5.63 7.56
N PRO A 69 -8.37 -6.55 8.51
CA PRO A 69 -8.99 -7.85 8.22
C PRO A 69 -10.43 -7.74 7.71
N ASP A 70 -11.09 -6.61 7.95
CA ASP A 70 -12.42 -6.26 7.44
C ASP A 70 -12.38 -5.74 5.98
N GLY A 71 -11.19 -5.63 5.37
CA GLY A 71 -11.00 -5.10 4.00
C GLY A 71 -10.87 -3.57 3.94
N THR A 72 -11.05 -2.87 5.06
CA THR A 72 -10.85 -1.42 5.17
C THR A 72 -9.39 -1.03 4.90
N LEU A 73 -9.17 0.03 4.11
CA LEU A 73 -7.87 0.63 3.90
C LEU A 73 -7.63 1.81 4.84
N ALA A 74 -6.47 1.83 5.48
CA ALA A 74 -5.94 2.99 6.18
C ALA A 74 -4.77 3.60 5.42
N PHE A 75 -4.76 4.92 5.36
CA PHE A 75 -3.71 5.71 4.72
C PHE A 75 -2.97 6.48 5.81
N ALA A 76 -1.65 6.38 5.81
CA ALA A 76 -0.78 7.13 6.72
C ALA A 76 0.21 7.96 5.91
N VAL A 77 0.26 9.27 6.18
CA VAL A 77 1.28 10.15 5.61
C VAL A 77 2.61 9.83 6.30
N VAL A 78 3.63 9.56 5.50
CA VAL A 78 5.00 9.43 5.98
C VAL A 78 5.52 10.83 6.23
N PRO A 79 5.84 11.21 7.48
CA PRO A 79 6.42 12.52 7.74
C PRO A 79 7.75 12.63 7.00
N ASP A 80 7.93 13.72 6.26
CA ASP A 80 9.21 14.06 5.66
C ASP A 80 10.21 14.33 6.80
N THR A 81 11.08 13.36 7.09
CA THR A 81 12.20 13.56 7.99
C THR A 81 13.28 14.36 7.25
N ALA A 82 13.05 15.66 7.11
CA ALA A 82 14.07 16.64 6.73
C ALA A 82 15.02 16.94 7.90
#